data_AF-A0A950ZN11-F1
#
_entry.id   AF-A0A950ZN11-F1
#
_cell.length_a   1.000
_cell.length_b   1.000
_cell.length_c   1.000
_cell.angle_alpha   90.00
_cell.angle_beta   90.00
_cell.angle_gamma   90.00
#
_symmetry.space_group_name_H-M   'P 1'
#
loop_
_entity.id
_entity.type
_entity.pdbx_description
1 polymer ?
#
loop_
_entity_poly.entity_id
_entity_poly.type
_entity_poly.pdbx_seq_one_letter_code
_entity_poly.pdbx_strand_id
1 'polypeptide(L)'
;MTTSSAQGVDVRGAQINRSDEILTPAALDFVARLHREFNPTRESLLKARRERQARFDAGEFPNFLSDTQRLRESDWSVAPITTPDLQKRWVELTGPTERKMLINALNSGADVYMADF
;
A
#
# COMPACT_ATOMS: atom_id res chain seq x y z
N MET A 1 30.73 5.49 -0.96
CA MET A 1 30.52 6.90 -1.33
C MET A 1 29.04 7.16 -1.27
N THR A 2 28.61 8.05 -0.37
CA THR A 2 27.21 8.40 -0.14
C THR A 2 26.70 9.20 -1.34
N THR A 3 25.87 8.58 -2.17
CA THR A 3 25.09 9.26 -3.21
C THR A 3 24.26 10.34 -2.53
N SER A 4 24.37 11.59 -3.00
CA SER A 4 23.66 12.75 -2.42
C SER A 4 22.17 12.44 -2.30
N SER A 5 21.73 12.10 -1.09
CA SER A 5 20.37 11.73 -0.76
C SER A 5 19.53 12.99 -0.59
N ALA A 6 18.22 12.89 -0.86
CA ALA A 6 17.29 13.96 -0.53
C ALA A 6 17.46 14.42 0.93
N GLN A 7 17.23 15.70 1.22
CA GLN A 7 17.54 16.28 2.53
C GLN A 7 16.90 15.46 3.67
N GLY A 8 17.74 14.99 4.60
CA GLY A 8 17.35 14.19 5.75
C GLY A 8 17.08 12.71 5.46
N VAL A 9 17.50 12.19 4.30
CA VAL A 9 17.37 10.77 3.95
C VAL A 9 18.71 10.06 4.12
N ASP A 10 18.69 8.88 4.75
CA ASP A 10 19.85 8.00 4.91
C ASP A 10 19.51 6.61 4.36
N VAL A 11 20.28 6.13 3.37
CA VAL A 11 20.10 4.82 2.74
C VAL A 11 21.07 3.82 3.38
N ARG A 12 20.54 3.00 4.30
CA ARG A 12 21.33 2.07 5.13
C ARG A 12 21.47 0.65 4.58
N GLY A 13 20.68 0.31 3.57
CA GLY A 13 20.74 -1.01 2.93
C GLY A 13 22.09 -1.24 2.25
N ALA A 14 22.49 -2.51 2.11
CA ALA A 14 23.62 -2.86 1.27
C ALA A 14 23.38 -2.39 -0.17
N GLN A 15 24.44 -2.03 -0.89
CA GLN A 15 24.34 -1.74 -2.31
C GLN A 15 23.96 -3.03 -3.04
N ILE A 16 22.84 -2.99 -3.77
CA ILE A 16 22.33 -4.10 -4.56
C ILE A 16 22.51 -3.73 -6.03
N ASN A 17 22.79 -4.72 -6.88
CA ASN A 17 22.90 -4.48 -8.31
C ASN A 17 21.65 -3.76 -8.84
N ARG A 18 21.84 -2.69 -9.62
CA ARG A 18 20.79 -1.83 -10.21
C ARG A 18 19.97 -1.01 -9.21
N SER A 19 20.37 -0.92 -7.94
CA SER A 19 19.64 -0.10 -6.96
C SER A 19 19.62 1.39 -7.31
N ASP A 20 20.62 1.87 -8.05
CA ASP A 20 20.73 3.23 -8.57
C ASP A 20 19.67 3.56 -9.64
N GLU A 21 19.15 2.56 -10.35
CA GLU A 21 18.03 2.72 -11.30
C GLU A 21 16.70 2.99 -10.58
N ILE A 22 16.56 2.50 -9.34
CA ILE A 22 15.33 2.61 -8.54
C ILE A 22 15.43 3.75 -7.51
N LEU A 23 16.52 3.80 -6.75
CA LEU A 23 16.82 4.79 -5.73
C LEU A 23 17.49 6.03 -6.33
N THR A 24 16.93 6.53 -7.43
CA THR A 24 17.38 7.78 -8.06
C THR A 24 17.17 8.96 -7.10
N PRO A 25 17.91 10.08 -7.26
CA PRO A 25 17.70 11.27 -6.44
C PRO A 25 16.25 11.77 -6.43
N ALA A 26 15.56 11.73 -7.58
CA ALA A 26 14.16 12.12 -7.71
C ALA A 26 13.21 11.16 -6.97
N ALA A 27 13.44 9.85 -7.04
CA ALA A 27 12.65 8.87 -6.31
C ALA A 27 12.83 9.01 -4.80
N LEU A 28 14.07 9.23 -4.34
CA LEU A 28 14.37 9.46 -2.92
C LEU A 28 13.71 10.74 -2.40
N ASP A 29 13.73 11.83 -3.18
CA ASP A 29 13.04 13.06 -2.80
C ASP A 29 11.52 12.88 -2.72
N PHE A 30 10.94 12.18 -3.69
CA PHE A 30 9.51 11.86 -3.68
C PHE A 30 9.10 11.03 -2.46
N VAL A 31 9.83 9.95 -2.16
CA VAL A 31 9.56 9.13 -0.97
C VAL A 31 9.75 9.94 0.32
N ALA A 32 10.75 10.82 0.38
CA ALA A 32 10.95 11.68 1.55
C ALA A 32 9.78 12.65 1.76
N ARG A 33 9.21 13.19 0.69
CA ARG A 33 7.99 14.01 0.76
C ARG A 33 6.79 13.20 1.25
N LEU A 34 6.57 11.99 0.70
CA LEU A 34 5.50 11.11 1.17
C LEU A 34 5.64 10.77 2.65
N HIS A 35 6.87 10.49 3.11
CA HIS A 35 7.13 10.23 4.52
C HIS A 35 6.78 11.44 5.39
N ARG A 36 7.27 12.63 5.03
CA ARG A 36 7.01 13.87 5.78
C ARG A 36 5.52 14.18 5.88
N GLU A 37 4.78 13.98 4.79
CA GLU A 37 3.33 14.25 4.73
C GLU A 37 2.52 13.22 5.52
N PHE A 38 2.78 11.92 5.33
CA PHE A 38 1.86 10.87 5.77
C PHE A 38 2.32 10.06 6.99
N ASN A 39 3.60 10.08 7.35
CA ASN A 39 4.11 9.30 8.48
C ASN A 39 3.44 9.65 9.83
N PRO A 40 3.19 10.94 10.17
CA PRO A 40 2.53 11.28 11.44
C PRO A 40 1.13 10.64 11.55
N THR A 41 0.34 10.68 10.47
CA THR A 41 -0.98 10.04 10.41
C THR A 41 -0.86 8.52 10.52
N ARG A 42 0.11 7.90 9.83
CA ARG A 42 0.36 6.44 9.95
C ARG A 42 0.62 6.04 11.40
N GLU A 43 1.47 6.77 12.11
CA GLU A 43 1.80 6.49 13.52
C GLU A 43 0.61 6.66 14.45
N SER A 44 -0.18 7.72 14.25
CA SER A 44 -1.44 7.93 14.98
C SER A 44 -2.42 6.77 14.78
N LEU A 45 -2.58 6.30 13.55
CA LEU A 45 -3.45 5.16 13.24
C LEU A 45 -2.94 3.84 13.85
N LEU A 46 -1.63 3.61 13.88
CA LEU A 46 -1.05 2.44 14.55
C LEU A 46 -1.28 2.48 16.08
N LYS A 47 -1.24 3.67 16.68
CA LYS A 47 -1.62 3.85 18.09
C LYS A 47 -3.11 3.56 18.30
N ALA A 48 -3.98 4.12 17.47
CA ALA A 48 -5.42 3.89 17.54
C ALA A 48 -5.80 2.41 17.40
N ARG A 49 -5.06 1.63 16.61
CA ARG A 49 -5.23 0.16 16.53
C ARG A 49 -4.98 -0.52 17.87
N ARG A 50 -3.90 -0.15 18.58
CA ARG A 50 -3.60 -0.71 19.91
C ARG A 50 -4.66 -0.33 20.93
N GLU A 51 -5.11 0.93 20.91
CA GLU A 51 -6.18 1.41 21.79
C GLU A 51 -7.49 0.64 21.53
N ARG A 52 -7.84 0.41 20.26
CA ARG A 52 -9.03 -0.38 19.90
C ARG A 52 -8.92 -1.83 20.35
N GLN A 53 -7.75 -2.45 20.18
CA GLN A 53 -7.52 -3.82 20.66
C GLN A 53 -7.68 -3.91 22.19
N ALA A 54 -7.14 -2.96 22.95
CA ALA A 54 -7.28 -2.94 24.40
C ALA A 54 -8.75 -2.86 24.85
N ARG A 55 -9.61 -2.16 24.11
CA ARG A 55 -11.06 -2.16 24.37
C ARG A 55 -11.70 -3.51 24.07
N PHE A 56 -11.27 -4.17 23.00
CA PHE A 56 -11.74 -5.53 22.70
C PHE A 56 -11.34 -6.53 23.78
N ASP A 57 -10.11 -6.44 24.27
CA ASP A 57 -9.63 -7.29 25.37
C ASP A 57 -10.41 -7.02 26.68
N ALA A 58 -10.95 -5.81 26.86
CA ALA A 58 -11.81 -5.43 27.98
C ALA A 58 -13.29 -5.86 27.80
N GLY A 59 -13.63 -6.56 26.70
CA GLY A 59 -14.96 -7.12 26.45
C GLY A 59 -15.82 -6.32 25.48
N GLU A 60 -15.31 -5.25 24.86
CA GLU A 60 -15.98 -4.63 23.70
C GLU A 60 -15.93 -5.59 22.51
N PHE A 61 -17.01 -5.71 21.74
CA PHE A 61 -17.02 -6.49 20.50
C PHE A 61 -17.18 -5.56 19.29
N PRO A 62 -16.58 -5.92 18.14
CA PRO A 62 -16.82 -5.18 16.90
C PRO A 62 -18.31 -5.16 16.56
N ASN A 63 -18.83 -3.97 16.25
CA ASN A 63 -20.17 -3.79 15.72
C ASN A 63 -20.17 -2.61 14.71
N PHE A 64 -21.26 -2.46 13.96
CA PHE A 64 -21.47 -1.31 13.10
C PHE A 64 -21.52 -0.02 13.93
N LEU A 65 -20.78 1.01 13.48
CA LEU A 65 -20.78 2.31 14.12
C LEU A 65 -22.11 3.03 13.83
N SER A 66 -22.72 3.61 14.87
CA SER A 66 -23.89 4.48 14.76
C SER A 66 -23.61 5.70 13.88
N ASP A 67 -22.43 6.30 14.05
CA ASP A 67 -22.09 7.59 13.45
C ASP A 67 -21.97 7.52 11.92
N THR A 68 -21.76 6.31 11.36
CA THR A 68 -21.69 6.08 9.92
C THR A 68 -22.96 5.41 9.36
N GLN A 69 -24.04 5.30 10.14
CA GLN A 69 -25.30 4.71 9.69
C GLN A 69 -25.88 5.41 8.46
N ARG A 70 -25.91 6.75 8.48
CA ARG A 70 -26.40 7.55 7.34
C ARG A 70 -25.66 7.23 6.03
N LEU A 71 -24.36 6.94 6.08
CA LEU A 71 -23.58 6.59 4.88
C LEU A 71 -23.96 5.21 4.33
N ARG A 72 -24.31 4.26 5.21
CA ARG A 72 -24.74 2.91 4.81
C ARG A 72 -26.15 2.91 4.21
N GLU A 73 -26.98 3.86 4.62
CA GLU A 73 -28.38 3.98 4.20
C GLU A 73 -28.58 4.96 3.03
N SER A 74 -27.56 5.75 2.69
CA SER A 74 -27.60 6.68 1.56
C SER A 74 -27.31 6.01 0.23
N ASP A 75 -27.91 6.53 -0.85
CA ASP A 75 -27.62 6.13 -2.23
C ASP A 75 -26.35 6.82 -2.74
N TRP A 76 -25.26 6.07 -2.85
CA TRP A 76 -24.01 6.52 -3.43
C TRP A 76 -23.26 5.33 -4.05
N SER A 77 -22.34 5.64 -4.95
CA SER A 77 -21.43 4.67 -5.54
C SER A 77 -20.00 5.20 -5.56
N VAL A 78 -19.03 4.30 -5.65
CA VAL A 78 -17.64 4.67 -5.88
C VAL A 78 -17.49 5.38 -7.23
N ALA A 79 -16.37 6.07 -7.43
CA ALA A 79 -16.04 6.64 -8.73
C ALA A 79 -16.06 5.56 -9.83
N PRO A 80 -16.51 5.88 -11.05
CA PRO A 80 -16.60 4.92 -12.14
C PRO A 80 -15.22 4.36 -12.50
N ILE A 81 -15.15 3.07 -12.78
CA ILE A 81 -13.94 2.42 -13.32
C ILE A 81 -13.85 2.80 -14.79
N THR A 82 -12.96 3.73 -15.13
CA THR A 82 -12.84 4.25 -16.51
C THR A 82 -11.94 3.41 -17.40
N THR A 83 -11.11 2.54 -16.82
CA THR A 83 -10.17 1.72 -17.56
C THR A 83 -10.79 0.35 -17.91
N PRO A 84 -10.75 -0.09 -19.19
CA PRO A 84 -11.37 -1.36 -19.60
C PRO A 84 -10.73 -2.61 -18.97
N ASP A 85 -9.45 -2.52 -18.61
CA ASP A 85 -8.65 -3.60 -18.02
C ASP A 85 -9.13 -4.03 -16.63
N LEU A 86 -9.75 -3.13 -15.85
CA LEU A 86 -10.26 -3.43 -14.51
C LEU A 86 -11.74 -3.83 -14.49
N GLN A 87 -12.42 -3.82 -15.64
CA GLN A 87 -13.82 -4.23 -15.76
C GLN A 87 -14.00 -5.75 -15.67
N LYS A 88 -12.97 -6.52 -16.06
CA LYS A 88 -12.97 -7.98 -16.00
C LYS A 88 -11.87 -8.46 -15.04
N ARG A 89 -12.28 -8.99 -13.90
CA ARG A 89 -11.40 -9.47 -12.82
C ARG A 89 -11.93 -10.77 -12.22
N TRP A 90 -12.19 -11.77 -13.06
CA TRP A 90 -12.81 -13.03 -12.64
C TRP A 90 -11.80 -13.97 -11.99
N VAL A 91 -10.57 -13.96 -12.49
CA VAL A 91 -9.46 -14.73 -11.93
C VAL A 91 -8.27 -13.81 -11.71
N GLU A 92 -7.81 -13.76 -10.46
CA GLU A 92 -6.62 -13.02 -10.06
C GLU A 92 -5.60 -13.95 -9.43
N LEU A 93 -4.34 -13.81 -9.81
CA LEU A 93 -3.23 -14.49 -9.16
C LEU A 93 -2.52 -13.55 -8.19
N THR A 94 -2.01 -14.12 -7.11
CA THR A 94 -1.12 -13.42 -6.18
C THR A 94 0.22 -14.16 -6.11
N GLY A 95 1.30 -13.44 -5.89
CA GLY A 95 2.62 -14.07 -5.76
C GLY A 95 3.75 -13.07 -5.60
N PRO A 96 4.99 -13.56 -5.40
CA PRO A 96 6.13 -12.71 -5.09
C PRO A 96 6.61 -11.93 -6.31
N THR A 97 7.30 -10.82 -6.07
CA THR A 97 7.89 -9.96 -7.13
C THR A 97 9.17 -10.53 -7.75
N GLU A 98 9.42 -11.84 -7.63
CA GLU A 98 10.58 -12.50 -8.23
C GLU A 98 10.40 -12.60 -9.75
N ARG A 99 11.48 -12.41 -10.52
CA ARG A 99 11.43 -12.27 -11.99
C ARG A 99 10.75 -13.44 -12.69
N LYS A 100 11.10 -14.69 -12.36
CA LYS A 100 10.50 -15.87 -12.98
C LYS A 100 9.03 -16.00 -12.60
N MET A 101 8.69 -15.72 -11.34
CA MET A 101 7.29 -15.75 -10.87
C MET A 101 6.42 -14.69 -11.55
N LEU A 102 6.93 -13.47 -11.71
CA LEU A 102 6.28 -12.40 -12.48
C LEU A 102 5.99 -12.84 -13.92
N ILE A 103 6.97 -13.42 -14.61
CA ILE A 103 6.79 -13.90 -16.00
C ILE A 103 5.71 -14.99 -16.06
N ASN A 104 5.75 -15.96 -15.15
CA ASN A 104 4.76 -17.05 -15.13
C ASN A 104 3.35 -16.55 -14.83
N ALA A 105 3.22 -15.63 -13.87
CA ALA A 105 1.92 -15.09 -13.48
C ALA A 105 1.30 -14.25 -14.61
N LEU A 106 2.08 -13.39 -15.27
CA LEU A 106 1.60 -12.59 -16.40
C LEU A 106 1.23 -13.45 -17.62
N ASN A 107 1.81 -14.64 -17.78
CA ASN A 107 1.51 -15.59 -18.86
C ASN A 107 0.42 -16.63 -18.50
N SER A 108 -0.16 -16.56 -17.31
CA SER A 108 -1.08 -17.59 -16.80
C SER A 108 -2.47 -17.59 -17.46
N GLY A 109 -2.83 -16.50 -18.13
CA GLY A 109 -4.20 -16.26 -18.60
C GLY A 109 -5.17 -15.74 -17.52
N ALA A 110 -4.69 -15.48 -16.30
CA ALA A 110 -5.45 -14.73 -15.30
C ALA A 110 -5.71 -13.29 -15.78
N ASP A 111 -6.80 -12.68 -15.29
CA ASP A 111 -7.15 -11.31 -15.66
C ASP A 111 -6.23 -10.28 -14.98
N VAL A 112 -5.80 -10.57 -13.73
CA VAL A 112 -4.92 -9.71 -12.93
C VAL A 112 -3.85 -10.54 -12.21
N TYR A 113 -2.68 -9.94 -12.02
CA TYR A 113 -1.66 -10.43 -11.10
C TYR A 113 -1.34 -9.36 -10.04
N MET A 114 -1.53 -9.71 -8.77
CA MET A 114 -1.09 -8.91 -7.63
C MET A 114 0.33 -9.35 -7.23
N ALA A 115 1.32 -8.52 -7.59
CA ALA A 115 2.69 -8.69 -7.15
C ALA A 115 2.83 -8.26 -5.68
N ASP A 116 3.28 -9.18 -4.83
CA ASP A 116 3.33 -9.04 -3.38
C ASP A 116 4.77 -8.78 -2.90
N PHE A 117 4.96 -7.75 -2.06
CA PHE A 117 6.26 -7.18 -1.65
C PHE A 117 6.60 -7.46 -0.18
#